data_AF-A0A356ZDP2-F1
#
_entry.id   AF-A0A356ZDP2-F1
#
_cell.length_a   1.000
_cell.length_b   1.000
_cell.length_c   1.000
_cell.angle_alpha   90.00
_cell.angle_beta   90.00
_cell.angle_gamma   90.00
#
_symmetry.space_group_name_H-M   'P 1'
#
loop_
_entity.id
_entity.type
_entity.pdbx_description
1 polymer ?
#
loop_
_entity_poly.entity_id
_entity_poly.type
_entity_poly.pdbx_seq_one_letter_code
_entity_poly.pdbx_strand_id
1 'polypeptide(L)' 'MRKIIAGFLIMISLFSLAGCGQEKKAAETDKTAKTITIGIMPDVESIPFIIAEKNGYFKQEGVQVKIEPFK' A
#
# COMPACT_ATOMS: atom_id res chain seq x y z
N MET A 1 -20.02 37.37 -22.02
CA MET A 1 -19.47 37.13 -20.67
C MET A 1 -20.00 35.86 -20.01
N ARG A 2 -21.33 35.65 -19.91
CA ARG A 2 -21.92 34.42 -19.30
C ARG A 2 -21.45 33.10 -19.93
N LYS A 3 -21.28 33.07 -21.26
CA LYS A 3 -20.80 31.87 -21.99
C LYS A 3 -19.32 31.55 -21.74
N ILE A 4 -18.51 32.57 -21.44
CA ILE A 4 -17.08 32.41 -21.12
C ILE A 4 -16.94 31.86 -19.69
N ILE A 5 -17.74 32.39 -18.75
CA ILE A 5 -17.81 31.90 -17.36
C ILE A 5 -18.28 30.45 -17.32
N ALA A 6 -19.31 30.09 -18.09
CA ALA A 6 -19.79 28.72 -18.20
C ALA A 6 -18.73 27.76 -18.76
N GLY A 7 -17.99 28.20 -19.79
CA GLY A 7 -16.88 27.40 -20.35
C GLY A 7 -15.74 27.17 -19.37
N PHE A 8 -15.37 28.20 -18.59
CA PHE A 8 -14.30 28.10 -17.60
C PHE A 8 -14.64 27.16 -16.44
N LEU A 9 -15.92 27.18 -16.01
CA LEU A 9 -16.41 26.35 -14.91
C LEU A 9 -16.45 24.86 -15.29
N ILE A 10 -16.81 24.54 -16.53
CA ILE A 10 -16.75 23.18 -17.07
C ILE A 10 -15.30 22.68 -17.12
N MET A 11 -14.35 23.52 -17.56
CA MET A 11 -12.94 23.13 -17.64
C MET A 11 -12.34 22.78 -16.26
N ILE A 12 -12.71 23.51 -15.22
CA ILE A 12 -12.30 23.25 -13.83
C ILE A 12 -12.89 21.93 -13.31
N SER A 13 -14.13 21.61 -13.66
CA SER A 13 -14.77 20.36 -13.26
C SER A 13 -14.10 19.14 -13.90
N LEU A 14 -13.63 19.23 -15.15
CA LEU A 14 -12.88 18.14 -15.79
C LEU A 14 -11.50 17.91 -15.16
N PHE A 15 -10.82 18.95 -14.68
CA PHE A 15 -9.55 18.81 -13.95
C PHE A 15 -9.71 18.15 -12.57
N SER A 16 -10.88 18.28 -11.95
CA SER A 16 -11.15 17.73 -10.61
C SER A 16 -11.25 16.20 -10.60
N LEU A 17 -11.55 15.56 -11.74
CA LEU A 17 -11.58 14.09 -11.85
C LEU A 17 -10.20 13.45 -11.97
N ALA A 18 -9.17 14.20 -12.41
CA ALA A 18 -7.80 13.70 -12.48
C ALA A 18 -7.15 13.46 -11.10
N GLY A 19 -7.75 13.97 -10.02
CA GLY A 19 -7.29 13.75 -8.64
C GLY A 19 -7.90 12.53 -7.95
N CYS A 20 -9.01 11.97 -8.48
CA CYS A 20 -9.68 10.81 -7.87
C CYS A 20 -9.21 9.46 -8.48
N GLY A 21 -8.47 9.53 -9.59
CA GLY A 21 -7.83 8.39 -10.25
C GLY A 21 -6.37 8.20 -9.88
N GLN A 22 -5.95 8.62 -8.67
CA GLN A 22 -4.69 8.17 -8.12
C GLN A 22 -4.89 6.70 -7.71
N GLU A 23 -4.94 5.79 -8.70
CA GLU A 23 -4.44 4.44 -8.49
C GLU A 23 -3.15 4.61 -7.72
N LYS A 24 -3.10 4.01 -6.53
CA LYS A 24 -1.93 4.01 -5.67
C LYS A 24 -0.76 3.68 -6.58
N LYS A 25 -0.01 4.71 -7.00
CA LYS A 25 1.33 4.56 -7.53
C LYS A 25 2.01 3.85 -6.39
N ALA A 26 2.11 2.53 -6.51
CA ALA A 26 2.98 1.72 -5.70
C ALA A 26 4.28 2.48 -5.80
N ALA A 27 4.63 3.14 -4.69
CA ALA A 27 5.88 3.84 -4.60
C ALA A 27 6.90 2.77 -4.96
N GLU A 28 7.53 2.93 -6.13
CA GLU A 28 8.75 2.22 -6.49
C GLU A 28 9.76 2.59 -5.40
N THR A 29 9.67 1.87 -4.29
CA THR A 29 10.58 1.95 -3.15
C THR A 29 11.70 0.99 -3.50
N ASP A 30 12.36 1.27 -4.62
CA ASP A 30 13.44 0.46 -5.13
C ASP A 30 14.77 1.07 -4.68
N LYS A 31 14.94 1.15 -3.35
CA LYS A 31 16.23 1.32 -2.66
C LYS A 31 16.18 0.61 -1.31
N THR A 32 16.44 -0.70 -1.35
CA THR A 32 16.51 -1.63 -0.21
C THR A 32 15.20 -1.67 0.60
N ALA A 33 14.24 -2.47 0.14
CA ALA A 33 13.18 -2.97 1.01
C ALA A 33 13.84 -3.69 2.20
N LYS A 34 13.97 -2.99 3.33
CA LYS A 34 14.56 -3.54 4.55
C LYS A 34 13.70 -4.72 4.98
N THR A 35 14.30 -5.90 5.05
CA THR A 35 13.63 -7.07 5.61
C THR A 35 13.42 -6.84 7.10
N ILE A 36 12.17 -6.93 7.54
CA ILE A 36 11.81 -6.90 8.96
C ILE A 36 11.91 -8.33 9.49
N THR A 37 12.82 -8.57 10.44
CA THR A 37 12.90 -9.86 11.14
C THR A 37 11.99 -9.85 12.36
N ILE A 38 11.06 -10.80 12.43
CA ILE A 38 10.15 -10.98 13.56
C ILE A 38 10.54 -12.26 14.29
N GLY A 39 10.98 -12.13 15.54
CA GLY A 39 11.20 -13.26 16.43
C GLY A 39 9.87 -13.76 17.01
N ILE A 40 9.57 -15.06 16.90
CA ILE A 40 8.37 -15.67 17.47
C ILE A 40 8.71 -16.80 18.44
N MET A 41 7.91 -16.98 19.49
CA MET A 41 7.97 -18.22 20.27
C MET A 41 7.21 -19.31 19.49
N PRO A 42 7.65 -20.59 19.51
CA PRO A 42 6.94 -21.65 18.81
C PRO A 42 5.66 -22.08 19.57
N ASP A 43 4.72 -21.15 19.74
CA ASP A 43 3.44 -21.32 20.43
C ASP A 43 2.25 -21.05 19.51
N VAL A 44 1.04 -21.32 20.03
CA VAL A 44 -0.22 -21.12 19.29
C VAL A 44 -0.52 -19.64 19.02
N GLU A 45 -0.01 -18.74 19.86
CA GLU A 45 -0.17 -17.29 19.72
C GLU A 45 0.59 -16.75 18.50
N SER A 46 1.60 -17.49 18.04
CA SER A 46 2.42 -17.12 16.88
C SER A 46 1.83 -17.57 15.53
N ILE A 47 0.73 -18.33 15.53
CA ILE A 47 0.03 -18.81 14.33
C ILE A 47 -0.40 -17.67 13.38
N PRO A 48 -0.96 -16.53 13.85
CA PRO A 48 -1.39 -15.44 12.97
C PRO A 48 -0.26 -14.90 12.09
N PHE A 49 0.98 -14.83 12.59
CA PHE A 49 2.13 -14.37 11.82
C PHE A 49 2.46 -15.33 10.68
N ILE A 50 2.40 -16.64 10.93
CA ILE A 50 2.63 -17.67 9.91
C ILE A 50 1.51 -17.66 8.86
N ILE A 51 0.25 -17.47 9.28
CA ILE A 51 -0.88 -17.34 8.34
C ILE A 51 -0.72 -16.09 7.48
N ALA A 52 -0.32 -14.95 8.07
CA ALA A 52 -0.11 -13.71 7.33
C ALA A 52 0.99 -13.83 6.27
N GLU A 53 2.09 -14.55 6.58
CA GLU A 53 3.13 -14.86 5.61
C GLU A 53 2.61 -15.78 4.49
N LYS A 54 1.93 -16.88 4.85
CA LYS A 54 1.35 -17.83 3.89
C LYS A 54 0.32 -17.20 2.95
N ASN A 55 -0.53 -16.33 3.48
CA ASN A 55 -1.56 -15.63 2.70
C ASN A 55 -1.01 -14.41 1.96
N GLY A 56 0.27 -14.05 2.17
CA GLY A 56 0.94 -12.97 1.46
C GLY A 56 0.56 -11.56 1.92
N TYR A 57 0.00 -11.39 3.11
CA TYR A 57 -0.44 -10.08 3.63
C TYR A 57 0.71 -9.07 3.71
N PHE A 58 1.90 -9.51 4.12
CA PHE A 58 3.07 -8.63 4.12
C PHE A 58 3.45 -8.14 2.72
N LYS A 59 3.35 -9.01 1.71
CA LYS A 59 3.62 -8.65 0.31
C LYS A 59 2.59 -7.67 -0.24
N GLN A 60 1.31 -7.83 0.14
CA GLN A 60 0.24 -6.91 -0.23
C GLN A 60 0.50 -5.49 0.28
N GLU A 61 1.05 -5.37 1.49
CA GLU A 61 1.45 -4.10 2.10
C GLU A 61 2.84 -3.61 1.65
N GLY A 62 3.50 -4.32 0.73
CA GLY A 62 4.82 -3.95 0.23
C GLY A 62 5.96 -4.15 1.24
N VAL A 63 5.74 -4.96 2.28
CA VAL A 63 6.71 -5.21 3.36
C VAL A 63 7.35 -6.59 3.18
N GLN A 64 8.68 -6.65 3.25
CA GLN A 64 9.41 -7.92 3.34
C GLN A 64 9.59 -8.31 4.81
N VAL A 65 9.10 -9.49 5.18
CA VAL A 65 9.17 -10.02 6.54
C VAL A 65 9.91 -11.35 6.53
N LYS A 66 10.75 -11.59 7.54
CA LYS A 66 11.37 -12.88 7.85
C LYS A 66 10.94 -13.29 9.25
N ILE A 67 10.27 -14.43 9.38
CA ILE A 67 9.87 -14.97 10.69
C ILE A 67 10.97 -15.91 11.19
N GLU A 68 11.48 -15.68 12.40
CA GLU A 68 12.48 -16.53 13.06
C GLU A 68 11.93 -17.07 14.39
N PRO A 69 11.76 -18.39 14.54
CA PRO A 69 11.41 -18.96 15.84
C PRO A 69 12.60 -18.87 16.81
N PHE A 70 12.33 -18.49 18.05
CA PHE A 70 13.30 -18.60 19.14
C PHE A 70 13.63 -20.08 19.41
N LYS A 71 14.90 -20.33 19.74
CA LYS A 71 15.43 -21.67 20.06
C LYS A 71 15.18 -22.05 21.51
#